data_AF-A0A401R6F4-F1
#
_entry.id   AF-A0A401R6F4-F1
#
_cell.length_a   1.000
_cell.length_b   1.000
_cell.length_c   1.000
_cell.angle_alpha   90.00
_cell.angle_beta   90.00
_cell.angle_gamma   90.00
#
_symmetry.space_group_name_H-M   'P 1'
#
loop_
_entity.id
_entity.type
_entity.pdbx_description
1 polymer ?
#
loop_
_entity_poly.entity_id
_entity_poly.type
_entity_poly.pdbx_seq_one_letter_code
_entity_poly.pdbx_strand_id
1 'polypeptide(L)' 'MELADSLPGTAVREVKEETGLDVEVTGLVGTYTDPRHVIAYSDGEVRRQCNVCFTAQVVGGALVIGASFRGS' A
#
# COMPACT_ATOMS: atom_id res chain seq x y z
N MET A 1 -4.58 1.02 -8.15
CA MET A 1 -4.57 2.47 -7.88
C MET A 1 -5.44 3.11 -8.95
N GLU A 2 -6.62 3.60 -8.57
CA GLU A 2 -7.47 4.39 -9.46
C GLU A 2 -6.71 5.67 -9.86
N LEU A 3 -6.83 6.12 -11.11
CA LEU A 3 -6.03 7.22 -11.67
C LEU A 3 -6.24 8.57 -10.94
N ALA A 4 -7.30 8.70 -10.15
CA ALA A 4 -7.66 9.90 -9.40
C ALA A 4 -7.35 9.82 -7.88
N ASP A 5 -6.87 8.67 -7.38
CA ASP A 5 -6.60 8.50 -5.95
C ASP A 5 -5.24 9.06 -5.56
N SER A 6 -5.20 9.77 -4.45
CA SER A 6 -3.93 10.18 -3.83
C SER A 6 -3.23 8.97 -3.19
N LEU A 7 -1.89 8.95 -3.21
CA LEU A 7 -1.11 7.91 -2.53
C LEU A 7 -1.48 7.76 -1.03
N PRO A 8 -1.65 8.86 -0.26
CA PRO A 8 -2.12 8.76 1.13
C PRO A 8 -3.53 8.20 1.25
N GLY A 9 -4.46 8.60 0.37
CA GLY A 9 -5.84 8.09 0.38
C GLY A 9 -5.91 6.59 0.10
N THR A 10 -5.08 6.11 -0.83
CA THR A 10 -4.90 4.68 -1.07
C THR A 10 -4.38 3.98 0.18
N ALA A 11 -3.33 4.49 0.84
CA ALA A 11 -2.78 3.89 2.04
C ALA A 11 -3.81 3.78 3.19
N VAL A 12 -4.63 4.82 3.40
CA VAL A 12 -5.71 4.80 4.40
C VAL A 12 -6.75 3.72 4.09
N ARG A 13 -7.19 3.65 2.82
CA ARG A 13 -8.19 2.67 2.37
C ARG A 13 -7.69 1.23 2.54
N GLU A 14 -6.49 0.93 2.07
CA GLU A 14 -5.91 -0.42 2.15
C GLU A 14 -5.76 -0.88 3.61
N VAL A 15 -5.26 0.00 4.51
CA VAL A 15 -5.16 -0.32 5.95
C VAL A 15 -6.53 -0.67 6.53
N LYS A 16 -7.58 0.06 6.15
CA LYS A 16 -8.94 -0.23 6.58
C LYS A 16 -9.45 -1.57 6.06
N GLU A 17 -9.22 -1.86 4.79
CA GLU A 17 -9.65 -3.12 4.14
C GLU A 17 -8.92 -4.34 4.71
N GLU A 18 -7.62 -4.24 5.00
CA GLU A 18 -6.81 -5.36 5.48
C GLU A 18 -6.91 -5.59 6.99
N THR A 19 -6.95 -4.51 7.78
CA THR A 19 -6.82 -4.59 9.25
C THR A 19 -8.06 -4.17 10.02
N GLY A 20 -9.01 -3.49 9.36
CA GLY A 20 -10.17 -2.89 10.01
C GLY A 20 -9.90 -1.58 10.77
N LEU A 21 -8.64 -1.13 10.84
CA LEU A 21 -8.25 0.10 11.53
C LEU A 21 -8.54 1.34 10.69
N ASP A 22 -9.02 2.38 11.36
CA ASP A 22 -9.11 3.73 10.79
C ASP A 22 -7.84 4.49 11.13
N VAL A 23 -7.14 4.99 10.12
CA VAL A 23 -5.86 5.67 10.27
C VAL A 23 -5.85 7.02 9.55
N GLU A 24 -5.08 7.96 10.09
CA GLU A 24 -4.75 9.23 9.45
C GLU A 24 -3.26 9.28 9.12
N VAL A 25 -2.92 9.57 7.87
CA VAL A 25 -1.53 9.77 7.44
C VAL A 25 -1.02 11.09 8.00
N THR A 26 0.07 11.03 8.77
CA THR A 26 0.72 12.18 9.42
C THR A 26 1.98 12.66 8.71
N GLY A 27 2.49 11.89 7.74
CA GLY A 27 3.71 12.23 7.03
C GLY A 27 4.18 11.15 6.06
N LEU A 28 5.18 11.50 5.25
CA LEU A 28 5.87 10.58 4.36
C LEU A 28 7.21 10.19 5.00
N VAL A 29 7.44 8.90 5.20
CA VAL A 29 8.73 8.37 5.65
C VAL A 29 9.73 8.39 4.49
N GLY A 30 9.28 7.96 3.32
CA GLY A 30 10.10 7.96 2.11
C GLY A 30 9.57 7.02 1.04
N THR A 31 10.27 7.01 -0.09
CA THR A 31 10.07 6.05 -1.17
C THR A 31 11.21 5.04 -1.17
N TYR A 32 10.85 3.77 -1.26
CA TYR A 32 11.79 2.66 -1.26
C TYR A 32 11.64 1.91 -2.58
N THR A 33 12.74 1.76 -3.30
CA THR A 33 12.81 0.96 -4.51
C THR A 33 13.97 -0.02 -4.36
N ASP A 34 13.75 -1.29 -4.68
CA ASP A 34 14.85 -2.23 -4.87
C ASP A 34 15.16 -2.26 -6.38
N PRO A 35 16.30 -1.72 -6.83
CA PRO A 35 16.66 -1.71 -8.24
C PRO A 35 16.82 -3.11 -8.85
N ARG A 36 16.96 -4.14 -8.00
CA ARG A 36 17.09 -5.56 -8.37
C ARG A 36 15.74 -6.29 -8.40
N HIS A 37 14.67 -5.71 -7.86
CA HIS A 37 13.34 -6.30 -7.88
C HIS A 37 12.63 -5.90 -9.18
N VAL A 38 12.91 -6.66 -10.24
CA VAL A 38 12.37 -6.45 -11.58
C VAL A 38 11.51 -7.65 -11.94
N ILE A 39 10.22 -7.39 -12.23
CA ILE A 39 9.29 -8.42 -12.70
C ILE A 39 9.24 -8.30 -14.21
N ALA A 40 9.84 -9.27 -14.91
CA ALA A 40 9.79 -9.37 -16.36
C ALA A 40 8.69 -10.37 -16.76
N TYR A 41 7.73 -9.89 -17.55
CA TYR A 41 6.64 -10.69 -18.08
C TYR A 41 7.04 -11.26 -19.46
N SER A 42 6.38 -12.34 -19.87
CA SER A 42 6.69 -13.06 -21.12
C SER A 42 6.37 -12.28 -22.40
N ASP A 43 5.61 -11.20 -22.28
CA ASP A 43 5.30 -10.25 -23.36
C ASP A 43 6.35 -9.13 -23.52
N GLY A 44 7.40 -9.15 -22.69
CA GLY A 44 8.46 -8.14 -22.67
C GLY A 44 8.16 -6.93 -21.78
N GLU A 45 7.02 -6.90 -21.07
CA GLU A 45 6.76 -5.87 -20.07
C GLU A 45 7.71 -6.06 -18.87
N VAL A 46 8.33 -4.97 -18.43
CA VAL A 46 9.23 -4.95 -17.28
C VAL A 46 8.69 -3.98 -16.25
N ARG A 47 8.23 -4.49 -15.11
CA ARG A 47 7.74 -3.68 -13.99
C ARG A 47 8.77 -3.59 -12.88
N ARG A 48 8.86 -2.40 -12.31
CA ARG A 48 9.59 -2.12 -11.07
C ARG A 48 8.61 -1.57 -10.05
N GLN A 49 8.62 -2.15 -8.85
CA GLN A 49 7.83 -1.61 -7.75
C GLN A 49 8.58 -0.47 -7.07
N CYS A 50 7.85 0.58 -6.73
CA CYS A 50 8.24 1.57 -5.76
C CYS A 50 7.25 1.49 -4.61
N ASN A 51 7.77 1.37 -3.40
CA ASN A 51 6.96 1.41 -2.18
C ASN A 51 7.00 2.84 -1.66
N VAL A 52 5.83 3.37 -1.31
CA VAL A 52 5.69 4.66 -0.64
C VAL A 52 5.27 4.38 0.79
N CYS A 53 6.09 4.76 1.76
CA CYS A 53 5.83 4.48 3.17
C CYS A 53 5.42 5.76 3.89
N PHE A 54 4.31 5.70 4.61
CA PHE A 54 3.74 6.82 5.35
C PHE A 54 3.82 6.57 6.86
N THR A 55 3.98 7.64 7.63
CA THR A 55 3.65 7.61 9.05
C THR A 55 2.15 7.84 9.20
N ALA A 56 1.50 7.08 10.08
CA ALA A 56 0.08 7.22 10.33
C ALA A 56 -0.24 7.03 11.81
N GLN A 57 -1.36 7.61 12.25
CA GLN A 57 -1.91 7.40 13.59
C GLN A 57 -3.24 6.67 13.50
N VAL A 58 -3.45 5.69 14.38
CA VAL A 58 -4.75 5.03 14.53
C VAL A 58 -5.69 6.01 15.22
N VAL A 59 -6.80 6.32 14.56
CA VAL A 59 -7.84 7.21 15.08
C VAL A 59 -9.12 6.47 15.44
N GLY A 60 -9.23 5.19 15.05
CA GLY A 60 -10.39 4.36 15.35
C GLY A 60 -10.32 2.97 14.74
N GLY A 61 -11.46 2.29 14.75
CA GLY A 61 -11.60 0.93 14.26
C GLY A 61 -11.20 -0.12 15.29
N ALA A 62 -11.26 -1.38 14.87
CA ALA A 62 -10.88 -2.53 15.67
C ALA A 62 -10.01 -3.45 14.82
N LEU A 63 -8.94 -3.97 15.41
CA LEU A 63 -8.04 -4.87 14.70
C LEU A 63 -8.79 -6.17 14.36
N VAL A 64 -8.93 -6.43 13.07
CA VAL A 64 -9.44 -7.68 12.54
C VAL A 64 -8.28 -8.44 11.93
N ILE A 65 -7.94 -9.58 12.51
CA ILE A 65 -6.94 -10.50 11.95
C ILE A 65 -7.69 -11.45 11.02
N GLY A 66 -7.60 -11.24 9.70
CA GLY A 66 -8.23 -12.18 8.77
C GLY A 66 -8.52 -11.72 7.34
N ALA A 67 -8.08 -10.55 6.87
CA ALA A 67 -8.14 -10.28 5.44
C ALA A 67 -7.18 -11.24 4.72
N SER A 68 -7.74 -12.31 4.13
CA SER A 68 -6.95 -13.31 3.43
C SER A 68 -6.13 -12.63 2.35
N PHE A 69 -4.81 -12.77 2.42
CA PHE A 69 -3.90 -12.47 1.33
C PHE A 69 -4.40 -13.13 0.04
N ARG A 70 -5.11 -12.38 -0.82
CA ARG A 70 -5.45 -12.80 -2.19
C ARG A 70 -4.28 -12.43 -3.09
N GLY A 71 -3.20 -13.19 -2.98
CA GLY A 71 -2.21 -13.28 -4.03
C GLY A 71 -2.73 -14.23 -5.11
N SER A 72 -3.10 -13.69 -6.27
CA SER A 72 -3.08 -14.43 -7.54
C SER A 72 -2.03 -13.83 -8.44
#